data_AF-A0A6I4JU14-F1
#
_entry.id   AF-A0A6I4JU14-F1
#
_cell.length_a   1.000
_cell.length_b   1.000
_cell.length_c   1.000
_cell.angle_alpha   90.00
_cell.angle_beta   90.00
_cell.angle_gamma   90.00
#
_symmetry.space_group_name_H-M   'P 1'
#
loop_
_entity.id
_entity.type
_entity.pdbx_description
1 polymer ?
#
loop_
_entity_poly.entity_id
_entity_poly.type
_entity_poly.pdbx_seq_one_letter_code
_entity_poly.pdbx_strand_id
1 'polypeptide(L)'
;MEHIARIEQELDRFPDTLSLYRKQLKHWFNQTADAVSHATDMPSLVGMDRQIKVGNITTSVSVGDNDFISSVVQCPQGGTLQIESKFESVYDIPLGNIQVDVIAKDGGETTPVTLDENGRGTFEGVAGKFYRVHVHSAVTEGQVDELFKSYDGLTKQLETWLRSEWDRFKPQWSQSAFVAAGNGMLAGSWAALIGVWDGLGLVFDILKNPAKYIDQLGSGAQQIADLAQQSPATMEKAMLLASDEAALCLLFRAASLWLSALPPSEIAGKTSEAASHVIVSVLIDILIASALAWTVVGLPIAKAYLTARGLKYGAVLAGLAMRFVEATFNLLNTLTKYVDHYKGVAIRGAAVAPKNGAMHLRWDAKRNTTLKQHEHRDDASTQAKNPNGDPADSADKTATHQCPVSMVTGEELLTLTDGALDGILPFDFTRLYRTSAAEIDSGLGFGWSHSL
;
A
#
# COMPACT_ATOMS: atom_id res chain seq x y z
N MET A 1 26.12 -4.63 -15.09
CA MET A 1 25.82 -6.07 -14.87
C MET A 1 25.12 -6.32 -13.54
N GLU A 2 25.53 -5.63 -12.46
CA GLU A 2 24.94 -5.77 -11.12
C GLU A 2 23.41 -5.54 -11.04
N HIS A 3 22.87 -4.56 -11.77
CA HIS A 3 21.42 -4.32 -11.84
C HIS A 3 20.59 -5.45 -12.47
N ILE A 4 21.08 -6.03 -13.56
CA ILE A 4 20.38 -7.14 -14.25
C ILE A 4 20.30 -8.32 -13.28
N ALA A 5 21.42 -8.64 -12.62
CA ALA A 5 21.46 -9.69 -11.60
C ALA A 5 20.52 -9.41 -10.42
N ARG A 6 20.42 -8.14 -9.98
CA ARG A 6 19.48 -7.74 -8.92
C ARG A 6 18.02 -7.92 -9.35
N ILE A 7 17.64 -7.52 -10.57
CA ILE A 7 16.26 -7.69 -11.06
C ILE A 7 15.92 -9.19 -11.17
N GLU A 8 16.84 -10.00 -11.69
CA GLU A 8 16.66 -11.46 -11.79
C GLU A 8 16.49 -12.10 -10.41
N GLN A 9 17.33 -11.73 -9.44
CA GLN A 9 17.20 -12.20 -8.06
C GLN A 9 15.85 -11.81 -7.43
N GLU A 10 15.40 -10.58 -7.68
CA GLU A 10 14.14 -10.08 -7.13
C GLU A 10 12.90 -10.72 -7.81
N LEU A 11 12.99 -11.06 -9.10
CA LEU A 11 12.00 -11.86 -9.82
C LEU A 11 11.93 -13.30 -9.29
N ASP A 12 13.09 -13.91 -8.99
CA ASP A 12 13.14 -15.26 -8.41
C ASP A 12 12.55 -15.32 -7.01
N ARG A 13 12.60 -14.21 -6.26
CA ARG A 13 11.96 -14.07 -4.94
C ARG A 13 10.49 -13.66 -5.00
N PHE A 14 9.97 -13.27 -6.16
CA PHE A 14 8.59 -12.81 -6.28
C PHE A 14 7.54 -13.83 -5.77
N PRO A 15 7.67 -15.15 -6.03
CA PRO A 15 6.73 -16.15 -5.51
C PRO A 15 6.66 -16.22 -3.98
N ASP A 16 7.74 -15.80 -3.29
CA ASP A 16 7.81 -15.85 -1.82
C ASP A 16 7.12 -14.65 -1.14
N THR A 17 6.62 -13.67 -1.91
CA THR A 17 6.05 -12.41 -1.39
C THR A 17 4.97 -12.65 -0.35
N LEU A 18 3.98 -13.48 -0.66
CA LEU A 18 2.86 -13.75 0.25
C LEU A 18 3.23 -14.70 1.39
N SER A 19 4.19 -15.59 1.16
CA SER A 19 4.75 -16.45 2.22
C SER A 19 5.46 -15.61 3.29
N LEU A 20 6.19 -14.57 2.87
CA LEU A 20 6.82 -13.61 3.79
C LEU A 20 5.78 -12.76 4.53
N TYR A 21 4.81 -12.21 3.80
CA TYR A 21 3.68 -11.46 4.38
C TYR A 21 2.94 -12.28 5.45
N ARG A 22 2.63 -13.55 5.13
CA ARG A 22 1.94 -14.46 6.05
C ARG A 22 2.76 -14.78 7.30
N LYS A 23 4.08 -14.97 7.17
CA LYS A 23 4.98 -15.17 8.32
C LYS A 23 4.99 -13.95 9.23
N GLN A 24 5.02 -12.75 8.67
CA GLN A 24 5.00 -11.50 9.44
C GLN A 24 3.68 -11.30 10.18
N LEU A 25 2.55 -11.55 9.51
CA LEU A 25 1.22 -11.56 10.14
C LEU A 25 1.15 -12.55 11.31
N LYS A 26 1.54 -13.81 11.09
CA LYS A 26 1.54 -14.85 12.14
C LYS A 26 2.42 -14.46 13.33
N HIS A 27 3.57 -13.85 13.09
CA HIS A 27 4.45 -13.42 14.17
C HIS A 27 3.80 -12.33 15.04
N TRP A 28 3.14 -11.35 14.41
CA TRP A 28 2.41 -10.29 15.10
C TRP A 28 1.21 -10.84 15.90
N PHE A 29 0.44 -11.75 15.31
CA PHE A 29 -0.68 -12.41 15.99
C PHE A 29 -0.21 -13.28 17.17
N ASN A 30 0.88 -14.02 17.02
CA ASN A 30 1.42 -14.84 18.11
C ASN A 30 1.97 -13.97 19.25
N GLN A 31 2.64 -12.84 18.95
CA GLN A 31 3.12 -11.90 19.97
C GLN A 31 1.98 -11.21 20.74
N THR A 32 0.82 -10.99 20.10
CA THR A 32 -0.37 -10.41 20.74
C THR A 32 -1.21 -11.47 21.46
N ALA A 33 -1.24 -12.71 20.96
CA ALA A 33 -1.85 -13.86 21.62
C ALA A 33 -1.08 -14.31 22.87
N ASP A 34 0.25 -14.17 22.90
CA ASP A 34 1.03 -14.42 24.13
C ASP A 34 0.72 -13.40 25.25
N ALA A 35 0.09 -12.26 24.93
CA ALA A 35 -0.41 -11.29 25.90
C ALA A 35 -1.89 -11.50 26.30
N VAL A 36 -2.66 -12.30 25.54
CA VAL A 36 -4.11 -12.52 25.77
C VAL A 36 -4.51 -13.96 25.42
N SER A 37 -5.06 -14.68 26.40
CA SER A 37 -5.30 -16.15 26.42
C SER A 37 -6.29 -16.75 25.40
N HIS A 38 -6.45 -16.20 24.19
CA HIS A 38 -7.35 -16.74 23.16
C HIS A 38 -6.60 -17.03 21.85
N ALA A 39 -5.99 -18.21 21.78
CA ALA A 39 -5.14 -18.65 20.67
C ALA A 39 -5.87 -19.06 19.37
N THR A 40 -7.19 -18.86 19.26
CA THR A 40 -7.99 -19.37 18.13
C THR A 40 -8.74 -18.32 17.33
N ASP A 41 -8.77 -17.06 17.77
CA ASP A 41 -9.47 -15.98 17.05
C ASP A 41 -8.48 -15.06 16.33
N MET A 42 -8.34 -15.24 15.01
CA MET A 42 -7.64 -14.25 14.16
C MET A 42 -8.50 -12.98 14.01
N PRO A 43 -7.97 -11.76 14.03
CA PRO A 43 -8.78 -10.57 13.80
C PRO A 43 -9.21 -10.42 12.33
N SER A 44 -10.28 -9.67 12.08
CA SER A 44 -10.78 -9.41 10.72
C SER A 44 -9.83 -8.56 9.88
N LEU A 45 -9.89 -8.74 8.55
CA LEU A 45 -9.17 -7.89 7.58
C LEU A 45 -9.97 -6.62 7.24
N VAL A 46 -11.29 -6.65 7.42
CA VAL A 46 -12.19 -5.50 7.36
C VAL A 46 -12.80 -5.30 8.74
N GLY A 47 -12.65 -4.11 9.31
CA GLY A 47 -13.28 -3.72 10.56
C GLY A 47 -14.67 -3.15 10.34
N MET A 48 -15.51 -3.11 11.37
CA MET A 48 -16.70 -2.28 11.37
C MET A 48 -16.52 -1.20 12.44
N ASP A 49 -16.66 0.08 12.07
CA ASP A 49 -16.60 1.18 13.03
C ASP A 49 -17.99 1.57 13.52
N ARG A 50 -18.08 1.97 14.80
CA ARG A 50 -19.24 2.67 15.34
C ARG A 50 -18.90 4.13 15.54
N GLN A 51 -19.18 4.95 14.53
CA GLN A 51 -19.14 6.40 14.71
C GLN A 51 -20.39 6.84 15.49
N ILE A 52 -20.23 7.00 16.80
CA ILE A 52 -21.23 7.64 17.64
C ILE A 52 -20.99 9.16 17.57
N LYS A 53 -21.84 9.85 16.82
CA LYS A 53 -21.87 11.32 16.77
C LYS A 53 -22.84 11.84 17.82
N VAL A 54 -22.34 12.32 18.96
CA VAL A 54 -23.12 13.08 19.95
C VAL A 54 -22.70 14.55 19.83
N GLY A 55 -23.52 15.34 19.15
CA GLY A 55 -23.24 16.76 18.91
C GLY A 55 -22.10 17.02 17.91
N ASN A 56 -21.20 17.95 18.24
CA ASN A 56 -20.06 18.35 17.39
C ASN A 56 -18.79 17.50 17.62
N ILE A 57 -18.86 16.45 18.43
CA ILE A 57 -17.72 15.58 18.72
C ILE A 57 -17.95 14.22 18.05
N THR A 58 -17.09 13.89 17.09
CA THR A 58 -16.95 12.54 16.55
C THR A 58 -15.91 11.82 17.40
N THR A 59 -16.31 10.77 18.12
CA THR A 59 -15.36 9.87 18.80
C THR A 59 -15.38 8.55 18.03
N SER A 60 -14.26 8.17 17.40
CA SER A 60 -14.11 6.79 16.91
C SER A 60 -13.78 5.91 18.11
N VAL A 61 -14.46 4.77 18.21
CA VAL A 61 -14.22 3.83 19.31
C VAL A 61 -13.65 2.57 18.68
N SER A 62 -12.32 2.51 18.63
CA SER A 62 -11.61 1.28 18.29
C SER A 62 -11.75 0.31 19.45
N VAL A 63 -12.34 -0.87 19.23
CA VAL A 63 -12.50 -1.89 20.27
C VAL A 63 -11.46 -2.99 20.07
N GLY A 64 -10.57 -3.12 21.06
CA GLY A 64 -10.00 -4.41 21.46
C GLY A 64 -10.97 -5.11 22.41
N ASP A 65 -10.94 -6.45 22.40
CA ASP A 65 -12.03 -7.35 22.76
C ASP A 65 -12.76 -7.17 24.11
N ASN A 66 -14.01 -7.64 24.07
CA ASN A 66 -14.83 -8.21 25.16
C ASN A 66 -15.61 -7.34 26.16
N ASP A 67 -15.40 -6.02 26.28
CA ASP A 67 -16.26 -5.22 27.16
C ASP A 67 -17.50 -4.62 26.46
N PHE A 68 -18.55 -5.45 26.48
CA PHE A 68 -19.98 -5.16 26.50
C PHE A 68 -20.43 -3.68 26.40
N ILE A 69 -20.49 -3.16 25.16
CA ILE A 69 -21.69 -2.50 24.66
C ILE A 69 -21.95 -3.07 23.27
N SER A 70 -22.50 -4.28 23.15
CA SER A 70 -23.09 -4.72 21.89
C SER A 70 -24.34 -3.86 21.67
N SER A 71 -24.38 -3.01 20.65
CA SER A 71 -25.56 -2.21 20.36
C SER A 71 -26.68 -3.15 19.94
N VAL A 72 -27.70 -3.22 20.79
CA VAL A 72 -28.87 -4.08 20.65
C VAL A 72 -29.98 -3.24 20.01
N VAL A 73 -30.73 -3.83 19.08
CA VAL A 73 -31.93 -3.18 18.51
C VAL A 73 -33.19 -3.85 19.04
N GLN A 74 -34.21 -3.03 19.29
CA GLN A 74 -35.55 -3.52 19.58
C GLN A 74 -36.30 -3.76 18.26
N CYS A 75 -36.90 -4.93 18.10
CA CYS A 75 -37.75 -5.22 16.95
C CYS A 75 -38.98 -4.30 16.95
N PRO A 76 -39.26 -3.60 15.84
CA PRO A 76 -40.41 -2.71 15.75
C PRO A 76 -41.72 -3.49 15.91
N GLN A 77 -42.81 -2.76 16.17
CA GLN A 77 -44.14 -3.33 16.38
C GLN A 77 -44.65 -4.14 15.17
N GLY A 78 -44.14 -3.85 13.96
CA GLY A 78 -44.43 -4.61 12.74
C GLY A 78 -43.73 -5.97 12.64
N GLY A 79 -42.87 -6.33 13.60
CA GLY A 79 -42.20 -7.65 13.62
C GLY A 79 -41.08 -7.82 12.58
N THR A 80 -40.72 -6.76 11.85
CA THR A 80 -39.74 -6.85 10.76
C THR A 80 -38.55 -5.93 11.03
N LEU A 81 -37.35 -6.52 11.14
CA LEU A 81 -36.09 -5.80 11.25
C LEU A 81 -35.38 -5.79 9.89
N GLN A 82 -35.10 -4.58 9.39
CA GLN A 82 -34.31 -4.38 8.19
C GLN A 82 -32.81 -4.32 8.54
N ILE A 83 -31.99 -4.99 7.75
CA ILE A 83 -30.54 -5.04 7.90
C ILE A 83 -29.93 -4.50 6.61
N GLU A 84 -29.02 -3.53 6.73
CA GLU A 84 -28.29 -2.96 5.60
C GLU A 84 -26.78 -3.03 5.85
N SER A 85 -26.01 -3.32 4.82
CA SER A 85 -24.55 -3.48 4.83
C SER A 85 -23.89 -2.63 3.76
N LYS A 86 -22.99 -1.74 4.21
CA LYS A 86 -22.40 -0.69 3.36
C LYS A 86 -20.96 -0.41 3.77
N PHE A 87 -20.08 -0.14 2.81
CA PHE A 87 -18.75 0.41 3.13
C PHE A 87 -18.88 1.77 3.80
N GLU A 88 -17.97 2.10 4.71
CA GLU A 88 -17.85 3.45 5.24
C GLU A 88 -17.30 4.36 4.14
N SER A 89 -18.16 5.19 3.58
CA SER A 89 -17.82 6.14 2.52
C SER A 89 -18.77 7.33 2.61
N VAL A 90 -18.35 8.45 2.00
CA VAL A 90 -19.26 9.58 1.73
C VAL A 90 -20.31 9.25 0.67
N TYR A 91 -20.11 8.16 -0.07
CA TYR A 91 -21.06 7.60 -1.03
C TYR A 91 -21.78 6.37 -0.47
N ASP A 92 -22.94 6.06 -1.06
CA ASP A 92 -23.74 4.90 -0.67
C ASP A 92 -23.27 3.66 -1.43
N ILE A 93 -22.24 2.99 -0.91
CA ILE A 93 -21.64 1.80 -1.52
C ILE A 93 -22.08 0.56 -0.74
N PRO A 94 -23.00 -0.27 -1.28
CA PRO A 94 -23.46 -1.48 -0.61
C PRO A 94 -22.36 -2.55 -0.57
N LEU A 95 -22.37 -3.36 0.49
CA LEU A 95 -21.58 -4.59 0.59
C LEU A 95 -22.53 -5.77 0.72
N GLY A 96 -22.79 -6.41 -0.42
CA GLY A 96 -23.77 -7.49 -0.55
C GLY A 96 -23.20 -8.90 -0.52
N ASN A 97 -24.09 -9.90 -0.63
CA ASN A 97 -23.75 -11.32 -0.63
C ASN A 97 -22.97 -11.76 0.61
N ILE A 98 -23.42 -11.30 1.78
CA ILE A 98 -22.85 -11.68 3.08
C ILE A 98 -23.93 -12.31 3.95
N GLN A 99 -23.56 -13.27 4.78
CA GLN A 99 -24.45 -13.86 5.76
C GLN A 99 -24.22 -13.22 7.13
N VAL A 100 -25.32 -12.88 7.81
CA VAL A 100 -25.31 -12.33 9.15
C VAL A 100 -26.18 -13.19 10.07
N ASP A 101 -25.76 -13.35 11.31
CA ASP A 101 -26.45 -14.09 12.34
C ASP A 101 -27.21 -13.09 13.23
N VAL A 102 -28.54 -13.18 13.23
CA VAL A 102 -29.40 -12.40 14.13
C VAL A 102 -29.62 -13.22 15.39
N ILE A 103 -29.17 -12.71 16.52
CA ILE A 103 -29.18 -13.41 17.80
C ILE A 103 -30.17 -12.72 18.74
N ALA A 104 -31.17 -13.46 19.23
CA ALA A 104 -32.08 -12.99 20.25
C ALA A 104 -31.30 -12.75 21.55
N LYS A 105 -31.46 -11.56 22.15
CA LYS A 105 -30.83 -11.23 23.44
C LYS A 105 -31.34 -12.18 24.54
N ASP A 106 -32.62 -12.51 24.47
CA ASP A 106 -33.27 -13.42 25.40
C ASP A 106 -33.21 -14.85 24.82
N GLY A 107 -32.41 -15.72 25.44
CA GLY A 107 -32.30 -17.13 25.06
C GLY A 107 -31.19 -17.49 24.07
N GLY A 108 -30.57 -16.51 23.41
CA GLY A 108 -29.40 -16.73 22.54
C GLY A 108 -29.70 -17.46 21.22
N GLU A 109 -30.98 -17.61 20.87
CA GLU A 109 -31.41 -18.20 19.60
C GLU A 109 -30.81 -17.41 18.43
N THR A 110 -30.21 -18.13 17.47
CA THR A 110 -29.46 -17.55 16.37
C THR A 110 -30.11 -17.92 15.05
N THR A 111 -30.46 -16.91 14.26
CA THR A 111 -31.08 -17.07 12.95
C THR A 111 -30.19 -16.47 11.86
N PRO A 112 -29.69 -17.27 10.91
CA PRO A 112 -28.90 -16.74 9.80
C PRO A 112 -29.79 -16.01 8.81
N VAL A 113 -29.33 -14.84 8.35
CA VAL A 113 -29.95 -13.99 7.33
C VAL A 113 -28.92 -13.69 6.26
N THR A 114 -29.24 -14.00 5.01
CA THR A 114 -28.37 -13.66 3.87
C THR A 114 -28.77 -12.29 3.34
N LEU A 115 -27.80 -11.39 3.21
CA LEU A 115 -28.00 -10.08 2.59
C LEU A 115 -27.88 -10.21 1.07
N ASP A 116 -28.75 -9.50 0.34
CA ASP A 116 -28.76 -9.46 -1.12
C ASP A 116 -27.52 -8.77 -1.70
N GLU A 117 -27.42 -8.68 -3.03
CA GLU A 117 -26.32 -8.00 -3.74
C GLU A 117 -26.18 -6.52 -3.38
N ASN A 118 -27.24 -5.90 -2.85
CA ASN A 118 -27.27 -4.51 -2.39
C ASN A 118 -27.00 -4.40 -0.89
N GLY A 119 -26.57 -5.49 -0.24
CA GLY A 119 -26.29 -5.52 1.19
C GLY A 119 -27.54 -5.41 2.06
N ARG A 120 -28.73 -5.74 1.55
CA ARG A 120 -29.99 -5.63 2.30
C ARG A 120 -30.54 -7.00 2.65
N GLY A 121 -31.09 -7.11 3.85
CA GLY A 121 -31.75 -8.31 4.34
C GLY A 121 -32.87 -7.97 5.31
N THR A 122 -33.76 -8.92 5.52
CA THR A 122 -34.91 -8.75 6.40
C THR A 122 -34.97 -9.91 7.38
N PHE A 123 -35.20 -9.60 8.65
CA PHE A 123 -35.39 -10.56 9.73
C PHE A 123 -36.79 -10.40 10.33
N GLU A 124 -37.52 -11.51 10.42
CA GLU A 124 -38.80 -11.56 11.12
C GLU A 124 -38.57 -11.86 12.60
N GLY A 125 -38.78 -10.86 13.44
CA GLY A 125 -38.59 -10.92 14.88
C GLY A 125 -39.89 -10.72 15.65
N VAL A 126 -39.89 -11.14 16.91
CA VAL A 126 -40.97 -10.82 17.84
C VAL A 126 -40.93 -9.33 18.20
N ALA A 127 -42.03 -8.63 17.95
CA ALA A 127 -42.21 -7.22 18.30
C ALA A 127 -41.83 -6.93 19.76
N GLY A 128 -41.06 -5.87 19.98
CA GLY A 128 -40.62 -5.45 21.31
C GLY A 128 -39.46 -6.24 21.91
N LYS A 129 -39.08 -7.40 21.34
CA LYS A 129 -37.87 -8.13 21.75
C LYS A 129 -36.60 -7.51 21.18
N PHE A 130 -35.49 -7.83 21.83
CA PHE A 130 -34.18 -7.28 21.54
C PHE A 130 -33.30 -8.28 20.79
N TYR A 131 -32.63 -7.81 19.75
CA TYR A 131 -31.76 -8.61 18.89
C TYR A 131 -30.39 -7.95 18.73
N ARG A 132 -29.35 -8.77 18.57
CA ARG A 132 -28.01 -8.36 18.12
C ARG A 132 -27.72 -9.01 16.78
N VAL A 133 -27.02 -8.33 15.89
CA VAL A 133 -26.53 -8.91 14.64
C VAL A 133 -25.04 -9.14 14.75
N HIS A 134 -24.60 -10.30 14.31
CA HIS A 134 -23.22 -10.71 14.24
C HIS A 134 -22.91 -11.12 12.81
N VAL A 135 -21.76 -10.74 12.26
CA VAL A 135 -21.39 -11.13 10.90
C VAL A 135 -20.38 -12.26 10.98
N HIS A 136 -20.86 -13.48 10.70
CA HIS A 136 -20.15 -14.75 10.68
C HIS A 136 -19.38 -15.11 11.98
N SER A 137 -19.36 -16.40 12.33
CA SER A 137 -18.56 -16.89 13.47
C SER A 137 -17.08 -17.09 13.06
N ALA A 138 -16.18 -17.23 14.03
CA ALA A 138 -14.72 -17.32 13.90
C ALA A 138 -14.20 -17.96 12.59
N VAL A 139 -13.31 -17.27 11.88
CA VAL A 139 -12.66 -17.82 10.68
C VAL A 139 -11.66 -18.88 11.10
N THR A 140 -11.80 -20.06 10.49
CA THR A 140 -10.91 -21.20 10.68
C THR A 140 -9.57 -20.99 9.95
N GLU A 141 -8.50 -21.62 10.44
CA GLU A 141 -7.22 -21.62 9.72
C GLU A 141 -7.37 -22.13 8.27
N GLY A 142 -8.26 -23.11 8.04
CA GLY A 142 -8.56 -23.65 6.73
C GLY A 142 -9.16 -22.64 5.75
N GLN A 143 -10.06 -21.76 6.21
CA GLN A 143 -10.60 -20.68 5.37
C GLN A 143 -9.53 -19.64 5.02
N VAL A 144 -8.61 -19.34 5.94
CA VAL A 144 -7.46 -18.47 5.64
C VAL A 144 -6.51 -19.14 4.67
N ASP A 145 -6.24 -20.45 4.82
CA ASP A 145 -5.45 -21.21 3.86
C ASP A 145 -6.07 -21.20 2.46
N GLU A 146 -7.39 -21.36 2.36
CA GLU A 146 -8.11 -21.33 1.10
C GLU A 146 -8.07 -19.95 0.43
N LEU A 147 -8.19 -18.88 1.22
CA LEU A 147 -7.96 -17.51 0.76
C LEU A 147 -6.54 -17.34 0.22
N PHE A 148 -5.51 -17.75 0.96
CA PHE A 148 -4.13 -17.60 0.50
C PHE A 148 -3.83 -18.42 -0.74
N LYS A 149 -4.40 -19.63 -0.83
CA LYS A 149 -4.34 -20.48 -2.02
C LYS A 149 -4.99 -19.82 -3.24
N SER A 150 -6.02 -18.99 -3.04
CA SER A 150 -6.62 -18.24 -4.14
C SER A 150 -5.64 -17.19 -4.72
N TYR A 151 -4.72 -16.65 -3.92
CA TYR A 151 -3.66 -15.77 -4.40
C TYR A 151 -2.51 -16.50 -5.08
N ASP A 152 -2.26 -17.79 -4.82
CA ASP A 152 -1.21 -18.55 -5.50
C ASP A 152 -1.40 -18.51 -7.03
N GLY A 153 -2.66 -18.58 -7.46
CA GLY A 153 -3.05 -18.44 -8.86
C GLY A 153 -2.69 -17.07 -9.45
N LEU A 154 -2.99 -15.98 -8.73
CA LEU A 154 -2.62 -14.62 -9.14
C LEU A 154 -1.10 -14.46 -9.14
N THR A 155 -0.42 -14.94 -8.10
CA THR A 155 1.03 -14.85 -7.91
C THR A 155 1.74 -15.50 -9.09
N LYS A 156 1.35 -16.72 -9.47
CA LYS A 156 1.95 -17.42 -10.61
C LYS A 156 1.70 -16.72 -11.94
N GLN A 157 0.49 -16.16 -12.14
CA GLN A 157 0.16 -15.40 -13.35
C GLN A 157 0.97 -14.10 -13.44
N LEU A 158 1.09 -13.35 -12.35
CA LEU A 158 1.92 -12.16 -12.27
C LEU A 158 3.39 -12.48 -12.45
N GLU A 159 3.90 -13.56 -11.87
CA GLU A 159 5.29 -14.01 -12.06
C GLU A 159 5.56 -14.30 -13.53
N THR A 160 4.70 -15.10 -14.16
CA THR A 160 4.84 -15.46 -15.58
C THR A 160 4.83 -14.22 -16.46
N TRP A 161 3.91 -13.29 -16.17
CA TRP A 161 3.81 -12.03 -16.88
C TRP A 161 5.06 -11.15 -16.68
N LEU A 162 5.53 -10.97 -15.44
CA LEU A 162 6.73 -10.20 -15.11
C LEU A 162 7.97 -10.77 -15.81
N ARG A 163 8.14 -12.10 -15.83
CA ARG A 163 9.24 -12.75 -16.55
C ARG A 163 9.14 -12.50 -18.05
N SER A 164 7.95 -12.58 -18.63
CA SER A 164 7.76 -12.30 -20.06
C SER A 164 8.08 -10.86 -20.44
N GLU A 165 7.76 -9.90 -19.56
CA GLU A 165 8.14 -8.50 -19.75
C GLU A 165 9.65 -8.32 -19.58
N TRP A 166 10.26 -8.98 -18.59
CA TRP A 166 11.71 -8.94 -18.39
C TRP A 166 12.48 -9.50 -19.58
N ASP A 167 12.04 -10.60 -20.19
CA ASP A 167 12.66 -11.16 -21.39
C ASP A 167 12.66 -10.17 -22.57
N ARG A 168 11.64 -9.31 -22.66
CA ARG A 168 11.56 -8.22 -23.65
C ARG A 168 12.49 -7.06 -23.31
N PHE A 169 12.64 -6.73 -22.03
CA PHE A 169 13.44 -5.59 -21.56
C PHE A 169 14.93 -5.88 -21.49
N LYS A 170 15.32 -7.07 -21.01
CA LYS A 170 16.70 -7.47 -20.73
C LYS A 170 17.70 -7.20 -21.88
N PRO A 171 17.38 -7.46 -23.17
CA PRO A 171 18.30 -7.15 -24.26
C PRO A 171 18.62 -5.65 -24.38
N GLN A 172 17.63 -4.79 -24.11
CA GLN A 172 17.74 -3.34 -24.26
C GLN A 172 18.65 -2.72 -23.17
N TRP A 173 18.69 -3.32 -21.98
CA TRP A 173 19.59 -2.92 -20.90
C TRP A 173 21.06 -3.06 -21.27
N SER A 174 21.43 -4.14 -21.97
CA SER A 174 22.82 -4.39 -22.39
C SER A 174 23.33 -3.42 -23.46
N GLN A 175 22.41 -2.78 -24.20
CA GLN A 175 22.71 -1.86 -25.29
C GLN A 175 22.67 -0.39 -24.84
N SER A 176 22.20 -0.11 -23.63
CA SER A 176 22.08 1.25 -23.11
C SER A 176 23.43 1.75 -22.54
N ALA A 177 23.93 2.88 -23.03
CA ALA A 177 25.13 3.57 -22.50
C ALA A 177 24.92 4.19 -21.10
N PHE A 178 23.76 3.94 -20.46
CA PHE A 178 23.22 4.64 -19.30
C PHE A 178 23.26 3.78 -18.04
N VAL A 179 24.29 2.93 -17.89
CA VAL A 179 24.43 2.00 -16.76
C VAL A 179 24.80 2.72 -15.45
N ALA A 180 25.45 3.89 -15.53
CA ALA A 180 25.91 4.63 -14.35
C ALA A 180 24.79 5.42 -13.64
N ALA A 181 23.84 6.01 -14.38
CA ALA A 181 22.75 6.81 -13.81
C ALA A 181 21.60 5.96 -13.22
N GLY A 182 21.47 4.69 -13.62
CA GLY A 182 20.47 3.76 -13.07
C GLY A 182 20.74 3.34 -11.63
N ASN A 183 22.02 3.30 -11.21
CA ASN A 183 22.43 2.83 -9.88
C ASN A 183 22.00 3.80 -8.77
N GLY A 184 22.12 5.12 -9.01
CA GLY A 184 21.72 6.16 -8.05
C GLY A 184 20.20 6.34 -7.94
N MET A 185 19.47 6.17 -9.04
CA MET A 185 18.03 6.49 -9.11
C MET A 185 17.13 5.49 -8.36
N LEU A 186 17.61 4.27 -8.09
CA LEU A 186 16.79 3.18 -7.53
C LEU A 186 17.32 2.58 -6.21
N ALA A 187 18.57 2.83 -5.81
CA ALA A 187 19.05 2.43 -4.48
C ALA A 187 18.40 3.24 -3.35
N GLY A 188 18.08 4.52 -3.61
CA GLY A 188 17.25 5.36 -2.75
C GLY A 188 15.75 5.04 -2.82
N SER A 189 15.29 4.34 -3.86
CA SER A 189 13.86 4.03 -4.04
C SER A 189 13.34 2.98 -3.05
N TRP A 190 14.20 2.09 -2.53
CA TRP A 190 13.77 1.07 -1.58
C TRP A 190 13.38 1.62 -0.20
N ALA A 191 14.09 2.64 0.31
CA ALA A 191 13.68 3.33 1.54
C ALA A 191 12.40 4.17 1.33
N ALA A 192 12.22 4.74 0.14
CA ALA A 192 10.98 5.42 -0.24
C ALA A 192 9.80 4.44 -0.45
N LEU A 193 10.06 3.23 -0.96
CA LEU A 193 9.11 2.11 -1.12
C LEU A 193 8.62 1.58 0.24
N ILE A 194 9.47 1.58 1.28
CA ILE A 194 9.09 1.24 2.66
C ILE A 194 8.00 2.20 3.17
N GLY A 195 8.08 3.50 2.84
CA GLY A 195 7.03 4.49 3.16
C GLY A 195 5.71 4.28 2.40
N VAL A 196 5.70 3.53 1.29
CA VAL A 196 4.47 3.26 0.50
C VAL A 196 3.60 2.18 1.13
N TRP A 197 4.20 1.27 1.91
CA TRP A 197 3.43 0.27 2.65
C TRP A 197 2.48 0.92 3.66
N ASP A 198 2.95 1.95 4.38
CA ASP A 198 2.10 2.78 5.25
C ASP A 198 1.03 3.55 4.45
N GLY A 199 1.24 3.71 3.14
CA GLY A 199 0.33 4.29 2.17
C GLY A 199 -0.67 3.31 1.53
N LEU A 200 -0.63 2.00 1.79
CA LEU A 200 -1.64 1.08 1.21
C LEU A 200 -3.06 1.44 1.66
N GLY A 201 -3.22 1.84 2.93
CA GLY A 201 -4.50 2.34 3.41
C GLY A 201 -4.94 3.66 2.77
N LEU A 202 -4.03 4.44 2.17
CA LEU A 202 -4.38 5.64 1.40
C LEU A 202 -5.25 5.28 0.19
N VAL A 203 -5.04 4.12 -0.43
CA VAL A 203 -5.86 3.64 -1.55
C VAL A 203 -7.32 3.54 -1.11
N PHE A 204 -7.58 2.87 0.01
CA PHE A 204 -8.92 2.74 0.55
C PHE A 204 -9.48 4.11 0.98
N ASP A 205 -8.71 4.93 1.69
CA ASP A 205 -9.12 6.27 2.14
C ASP A 205 -9.52 7.20 0.98
N ILE A 206 -8.79 7.13 -0.14
CA ILE A 206 -9.11 7.86 -1.37
C ILE A 206 -10.44 7.38 -1.95
N LEU A 207 -10.69 6.07 -1.98
CA LEU A 207 -11.97 5.54 -2.46
C LEU A 207 -13.12 5.93 -1.52
N LYS A 208 -12.91 5.99 -0.19
CA LYS A 208 -13.93 6.42 0.77
C LYS A 208 -14.37 7.86 0.53
N ASN A 209 -13.43 8.77 0.28
CA ASN A 209 -13.67 10.20 0.12
C ASN A 209 -12.65 10.86 -0.84
N PRO A 210 -12.82 10.71 -2.16
CA PRO A 210 -11.85 11.21 -3.14
C PRO A 210 -11.74 12.74 -3.13
N ALA A 211 -12.82 13.45 -2.79
CA ALA A 211 -12.83 14.91 -2.70
C ALA A 211 -11.88 15.45 -1.63
N LYS A 212 -11.66 14.70 -0.53
CA LYS A 212 -10.66 15.06 0.50
C LYS A 212 -9.22 15.08 -0.05
N TYR A 213 -8.98 14.38 -1.15
CA TYR A 213 -7.66 14.24 -1.78
C TYR A 213 -7.57 14.99 -3.11
N ILE A 214 -8.45 15.96 -3.37
CA ILE A 214 -8.48 16.69 -4.66
C ILE A 214 -7.17 17.44 -4.94
N ASP A 215 -6.53 18.01 -3.93
CA ASP A 215 -5.22 18.68 -4.10
C ASP A 215 -4.13 17.69 -4.53
N GLN A 216 -4.25 16.45 -4.04
CA GLN A 216 -3.29 15.40 -4.38
C GLN A 216 -3.59 14.76 -5.72
N LEU A 217 -4.87 14.61 -6.10
CA LEU A 217 -5.36 13.81 -7.25
C LEU A 217 -5.75 14.64 -8.47
N GLY A 218 -6.01 15.94 -8.31
CA GLY A 218 -6.57 16.79 -9.36
C GLY A 218 -7.94 16.30 -9.83
N SER A 219 -8.18 16.37 -11.15
CA SER A 219 -9.41 15.86 -11.77
C SER A 219 -9.58 14.33 -11.65
N GLY A 220 -8.54 13.60 -11.25
CA GLY A 220 -8.63 12.18 -10.92
C GLY A 220 -9.58 11.90 -9.75
N ALA A 221 -9.71 12.82 -8.78
CA ALA A 221 -10.68 12.68 -7.69
C ALA A 221 -12.13 12.63 -8.21
N GLN A 222 -12.43 13.41 -9.25
CA GLN A 222 -13.76 13.43 -9.86
C GLN A 222 -14.07 12.10 -10.56
N GLN A 223 -13.10 11.47 -11.21
CA GLN A 223 -13.28 10.16 -11.85
C GLN A 223 -13.71 9.08 -10.84
N ILE A 224 -13.10 9.11 -9.65
CA ILE A 224 -13.43 8.19 -8.55
C ILE A 224 -14.82 8.53 -7.99
N ALA A 225 -15.11 9.81 -7.79
CA ALA A 225 -16.42 10.28 -7.31
C ALA A 225 -17.57 9.90 -8.26
N ASP A 226 -17.35 10.06 -9.56
CA ASP A 226 -18.32 9.73 -10.61
C ASP A 226 -18.58 8.23 -10.63
N LEU A 227 -17.54 7.40 -10.54
CA LEU A 227 -17.68 5.95 -10.43
C LEU A 227 -18.51 5.55 -9.22
N ALA A 228 -18.23 6.14 -8.06
CA ALA A 228 -18.95 5.85 -6.82
C ALA A 228 -20.46 6.14 -6.93
N GLN A 229 -20.83 7.19 -7.67
CA GLN A 229 -22.23 7.58 -7.86
C GLN A 229 -22.92 6.79 -8.99
N GLN A 230 -22.22 6.58 -10.10
CA GLN A 230 -22.81 6.01 -11.32
C GLN A 230 -22.75 4.48 -11.34
N SER A 231 -21.81 3.88 -10.62
CA SER A 231 -21.60 2.43 -10.59
C SER A 231 -21.16 1.94 -9.20
N PRO A 232 -22.05 1.99 -8.18
CA PRO A 232 -21.75 1.53 -6.83
C PRO A 232 -21.24 0.08 -6.76
N ALA A 233 -21.72 -0.81 -7.64
CA ALA A 233 -21.26 -2.19 -7.71
C ALA A 233 -19.80 -2.32 -8.17
N THR A 234 -19.34 -1.48 -9.11
CA THR A 234 -17.92 -1.44 -9.48
C THR A 234 -17.08 -0.85 -8.35
N MET A 235 -17.60 0.19 -7.68
CA MET A 235 -16.95 0.80 -6.53
C MET A 235 -16.82 -0.17 -5.36
N GLU A 236 -17.82 -1.02 -5.11
CA GLU A 236 -17.75 -2.11 -4.12
C GLU A 236 -16.54 -3.01 -4.40
N LYS A 237 -16.34 -3.44 -5.66
CA LYS A 237 -15.19 -4.27 -6.03
C LYS A 237 -13.86 -3.54 -5.84
N ALA A 238 -13.78 -2.27 -6.25
CA ALA A 238 -12.58 -1.46 -6.04
C ALA A 238 -12.24 -1.34 -4.54
N MET A 239 -13.24 -1.08 -3.69
CA MET A 239 -13.07 -1.00 -2.24
C MET A 239 -12.73 -2.35 -1.61
N LEU A 240 -13.24 -3.46 -2.14
CA LEU A 240 -12.85 -4.82 -1.72
C LEU A 240 -11.38 -5.10 -2.04
N LEU A 241 -10.87 -4.71 -3.20
CA LEU A 241 -9.44 -4.88 -3.51
C LEU A 241 -8.60 -4.02 -2.59
N ALA A 242 -9.01 -2.76 -2.42
CA ALA A 242 -8.30 -1.78 -1.63
C ALA A 242 -8.28 -2.11 -0.13
N SER A 243 -9.19 -2.98 0.33
CA SER A 243 -9.19 -3.49 1.71
C SER A 243 -8.39 -4.78 1.86
N ASP A 244 -8.08 -5.48 0.77
CA ASP A 244 -7.24 -6.68 0.82
C ASP A 244 -5.75 -6.30 0.76
N GLU A 245 -5.14 -6.22 1.95
CA GLU A 245 -3.71 -5.95 2.09
C GLU A 245 -2.80 -6.96 1.37
N ALA A 246 -3.18 -8.25 1.32
CA ALA A 246 -2.36 -9.29 0.70
C ALA A 246 -2.35 -9.12 -0.82
N ALA A 247 -3.51 -8.88 -1.43
CA ALA A 247 -3.64 -8.60 -2.85
C ALA A 247 -2.96 -7.29 -3.23
N LEU A 248 -3.13 -6.23 -2.43
CA LEU A 248 -2.43 -4.97 -2.63
C LEU A 248 -0.91 -5.11 -2.50
N CYS A 249 -0.43 -5.89 -1.53
CA CYS A 249 0.98 -6.21 -1.37
C CYS A 249 1.54 -6.86 -2.64
N LEU A 250 0.85 -7.87 -3.16
CA LEU A 250 1.26 -8.59 -4.35
C LEU A 250 1.28 -7.69 -5.59
N LEU A 251 0.24 -6.86 -5.78
CA LEU A 251 0.16 -5.89 -6.88
C LEU A 251 1.22 -4.80 -6.78
N PHE A 252 1.46 -4.29 -5.57
CA PHE A 252 2.48 -3.29 -5.30
C PHE A 252 3.87 -3.84 -5.62
N ARG A 253 4.16 -5.07 -5.17
CA ARG A 253 5.41 -5.76 -5.44
C ARG A 253 5.59 -5.98 -6.94
N ALA A 254 4.54 -6.41 -7.65
CA ALA A 254 4.59 -6.59 -9.10
C ALA A 254 4.84 -5.27 -9.84
N ALA A 255 4.13 -4.20 -9.49
CA ALA A 255 4.30 -2.88 -10.08
C ALA A 255 5.69 -2.29 -9.84
N SER A 256 6.21 -2.45 -8.61
CA SER A 256 7.55 -2.01 -8.23
C SER A 256 8.65 -2.74 -9.02
N LEU A 257 8.55 -4.07 -9.14
CA LEU A 257 9.47 -4.87 -9.94
C LEU A 257 9.39 -4.52 -11.42
N TRP A 258 8.18 -4.41 -11.96
CA TRP A 258 7.98 -4.06 -13.36
C TRP A 258 8.55 -2.68 -13.70
N LEU A 259 8.30 -1.67 -12.87
CA LEU A 259 8.84 -0.33 -13.04
C LEU A 259 10.38 -0.33 -12.96
N SER A 260 10.95 -1.12 -12.05
CA SER A 260 12.41 -1.28 -11.91
C SER A 260 13.04 -2.02 -13.10
N ALA A 261 12.26 -2.87 -13.78
CA ALA A 261 12.69 -3.65 -14.93
C ALA A 261 12.67 -2.86 -16.25
N LEU A 262 12.00 -1.69 -16.29
CA LEU A 262 11.91 -0.87 -17.49
C LEU A 262 13.29 -0.36 -17.94
N PRO A 263 13.66 -0.49 -19.22
CA PRO A 263 14.93 0.00 -19.70
C PRO A 263 14.94 1.54 -19.71
N PRO A 264 16.12 2.18 -19.54
CA PRO A 264 16.23 3.64 -19.56
C PRO A 264 15.65 4.32 -20.80
N SER A 265 15.62 3.61 -21.95
CA SER A 265 15.00 4.06 -23.19
C SER A 265 13.48 4.26 -23.10
N GLU A 266 12.78 3.44 -22.31
CA GLU A 266 11.32 3.55 -22.10
C GLU A 266 10.98 4.68 -21.13
N ILE A 267 11.94 5.07 -20.29
CA ILE A 267 11.83 6.18 -19.33
C ILE A 267 12.44 7.48 -19.92
N ALA A 268 13.03 7.40 -21.12
CA ALA A 268 13.72 8.51 -21.79
C ALA A 268 12.73 9.59 -22.23
N GLY A 269 12.61 10.61 -21.40
CA GLY A 269 11.93 11.88 -21.65
C GLY A 269 12.65 13.00 -20.89
N LYS A 270 12.03 14.19 -20.77
CA LYS A 270 12.49 15.24 -19.85
C LYS A 270 12.27 14.83 -18.38
N THR A 271 12.85 13.71 -17.98
CA THR A 271 12.80 13.10 -16.65
C THR A 271 14.17 13.21 -16.01
N SER A 272 14.84 14.35 -16.19
CA SER A 272 16.12 14.65 -15.56
C SER A 272 16.05 14.72 -14.03
N GLU A 273 14.85 14.62 -13.44
CA GLU A 273 14.62 14.46 -12.01
C GLU A 273 13.30 13.71 -11.78
N ALA A 274 13.32 12.38 -11.79
CA ALA A 274 12.29 11.64 -11.06
C ALA A 274 12.71 11.63 -9.59
N ALA A 275 12.38 12.69 -8.84
CA ALA A 275 12.52 12.66 -7.38
C ALA A 275 11.84 11.39 -6.85
N SER A 276 12.43 10.71 -5.86
CA SER A 276 11.91 9.45 -5.28
C SER A 276 10.41 9.51 -4.95
N HIS A 277 9.89 10.68 -4.57
CA HIS A 277 8.46 10.95 -4.34
C HIS A 277 7.55 10.79 -5.57
N VAL A 278 8.05 11.01 -6.79
CA VAL A 278 7.27 10.84 -8.03
C VAL A 278 6.99 9.37 -8.28
N ILE A 279 7.98 8.50 -8.11
CA ILE A 279 7.84 7.04 -8.26
C ILE A 279 6.81 6.49 -7.27
N VAL A 280 6.87 6.95 -6.02
CA VAL A 280 5.89 6.60 -4.99
C VAL A 280 4.48 6.98 -5.42
N SER A 281 4.29 8.21 -5.91
CA SER A 281 2.99 8.66 -6.41
C SER A 281 2.49 7.76 -7.53
N VAL A 282 3.34 7.41 -8.51
CA VAL A 282 2.98 6.53 -9.63
C VAL A 282 2.58 5.14 -9.14
N LEU A 283 3.27 4.57 -8.15
CA LEU A 283 2.93 3.25 -7.61
C LEU A 283 1.56 3.25 -6.93
N ILE A 284 1.26 4.28 -6.12
CA ILE A 284 -0.07 4.43 -5.51
C ILE A 284 -1.13 4.61 -6.59
N ASP A 285 -0.84 5.38 -7.63
CA ASP A 285 -1.75 5.59 -8.77
C ASP A 285 -1.99 4.30 -9.57
N ILE A 286 -0.99 3.44 -9.72
CA ILE A 286 -1.15 2.10 -10.30
C ILE A 286 -2.06 1.23 -9.43
N LEU A 287 -1.93 1.26 -8.10
CA LEU A 287 -2.79 0.51 -7.20
C LEU A 287 -4.25 0.98 -7.27
N ILE A 288 -4.47 2.30 -7.23
CA ILE A 288 -5.81 2.89 -7.38
C ILE A 288 -6.38 2.51 -8.74
N ALA A 289 -5.61 2.71 -9.82
CA ALA A 289 -6.07 2.39 -11.16
C ALA A 289 -6.33 0.89 -11.35
N SER A 290 -5.56 0.00 -10.71
CA SER A 290 -5.81 -1.45 -10.73
C SER A 290 -7.10 -1.81 -9.98
N ALA A 291 -7.37 -1.17 -8.84
CA ALA A 291 -8.62 -1.33 -8.10
C ALA A 291 -9.83 -0.84 -8.91
N LEU A 292 -9.73 0.35 -9.51
CA LEU A 292 -10.75 0.87 -10.41
C LEU A 292 -10.94 -0.03 -11.63
N ALA A 293 -9.84 -0.49 -12.23
CA ALA A 293 -9.87 -1.32 -13.44
C ALA A 293 -10.38 -2.72 -13.19
N TRP A 294 -10.58 -3.19 -11.96
CA TRP A 294 -10.93 -4.59 -11.70
C TRP A 294 -12.15 -5.07 -12.51
N THR A 295 -13.15 -4.21 -12.74
CA THR A 295 -14.27 -4.54 -13.62
C THR A 295 -14.07 -3.97 -15.02
N VAL A 296 -14.70 -4.60 -16.02
CA VAL A 296 -14.72 -4.10 -17.41
C VAL A 296 -15.24 -2.66 -17.47
N VAL A 297 -16.22 -2.32 -16.62
CA VAL A 297 -16.81 -0.97 -16.52
C VAL A 297 -15.83 0.02 -15.90
N GLY A 298 -14.98 -0.43 -14.97
CA GLY A 298 -14.02 0.42 -14.27
C GLY A 298 -12.72 0.66 -15.03
N LEU A 299 -12.36 -0.18 -16.01
CA LEU A 299 -11.18 0.03 -16.87
C LEU A 299 -11.14 1.41 -17.57
N PRO A 300 -12.21 1.91 -18.23
CA PRO A 300 -12.18 3.27 -18.80
C PRO A 300 -12.00 4.36 -17.74
N ILE A 301 -12.55 4.17 -16.54
CA ILE A 301 -12.36 5.11 -15.41
C ILE A 301 -10.90 5.11 -14.94
N ALA A 302 -10.28 3.94 -14.84
CA ALA A 302 -8.86 3.82 -14.49
C ALA A 302 -7.97 4.54 -15.51
N LYS A 303 -8.27 4.43 -16.81
CA LYS A 303 -7.54 5.17 -17.86
C LYS A 303 -7.75 6.68 -17.75
N ALA A 304 -9.00 7.12 -17.54
CA ALA A 304 -9.30 8.53 -17.34
C ALA A 304 -8.60 9.10 -16.11
N TYR A 305 -8.59 8.32 -15.01
CA TYR A 305 -7.83 8.62 -13.80
C TYR A 305 -6.34 8.77 -14.10
N LEU A 306 -5.68 7.77 -14.68
CA LEU A 306 -4.24 7.84 -14.98
C LEU A 306 -3.88 8.95 -15.98
N THR A 307 -4.76 9.24 -16.93
CA THR A 307 -4.59 10.37 -17.85
C THR A 307 -4.62 11.71 -17.11
N ALA A 308 -5.57 11.89 -16.19
CA ALA A 308 -5.63 13.06 -15.33
C ALA A 308 -4.38 13.19 -14.45
N ARG A 309 -3.88 12.06 -13.92
CA ARG A 309 -2.65 11.98 -13.12
C ARG A 309 -1.38 12.30 -13.91
N GLY A 310 -1.37 12.00 -15.21
CA GLY A 310 -0.25 12.30 -16.11
C GLY A 310 0.15 13.77 -16.19
N LEU A 311 -0.72 14.70 -15.80
CA LEU A 311 -0.37 16.12 -15.66
C LEU A 311 0.66 16.38 -14.55
N LYS A 312 0.71 15.52 -13.53
CA LYS A 312 1.59 15.67 -12.35
C LYS A 312 3.00 15.14 -12.58
N TYR A 313 3.13 14.00 -13.24
CA TYR A 313 4.41 13.28 -13.40
C TYR A 313 4.78 13.00 -14.87
N GLY A 314 4.03 13.54 -15.82
CA GLY A 314 4.29 13.44 -17.25
C GLY A 314 3.59 12.28 -17.95
N ALA A 315 3.30 12.47 -19.23
CA ALA A 315 2.56 11.52 -20.07
C ALA A 315 3.28 10.17 -20.25
N VAL A 316 4.61 10.13 -20.18
CA VAL A 316 5.40 8.89 -20.31
C VAL A 316 5.10 7.95 -19.14
N LEU A 317 5.27 8.42 -17.90
CA LEU A 317 4.97 7.61 -16.71
C LEU A 317 3.48 7.24 -16.62
N ALA A 318 2.58 8.10 -17.11
CA ALA A 318 1.15 7.78 -17.19
C ALA A 318 0.86 6.67 -18.21
N GLY A 319 1.51 6.72 -19.38
CA GLY A 319 1.46 5.67 -20.38
C GLY A 319 1.98 4.34 -19.85
N LEU A 320 3.08 4.36 -19.09
CA LEU A 320 3.63 3.16 -18.44
C LEU A 320 2.65 2.60 -17.40
N ALA A 321 2.09 3.45 -16.52
CA ALA A 321 1.08 3.01 -15.56
C ALA A 321 -0.15 2.39 -16.25
N MET A 322 -0.63 2.99 -17.36
CA MET A 322 -1.74 2.44 -18.14
C MET A 322 -1.40 1.08 -18.73
N ARG A 323 -0.19 0.91 -19.29
CA ARG A 323 0.28 -0.38 -19.84
C ARG A 323 0.28 -1.48 -18.78
N PHE A 324 0.73 -1.16 -17.57
CA PHE A 324 0.67 -2.10 -16.44
C PHE A 324 -0.77 -2.51 -16.11
N VAL A 325 -1.66 -1.53 -15.95
CA VAL A 325 -3.07 -1.77 -15.59
C VAL A 325 -3.79 -2.60 -16.66
N GLU A 326 -3.59 -2.29 -17.94
CA GLU A 326 -4.19 -3.04 -19.04
C GLU A 326 -3.66 -4.48 -19.13
N ALA A 327 -2.35 -4.68 -18.95
CA ALA A 327 -1.74 -6.00 -18.99
C ALA A 327 -2.19 -6.88 -17.81
N THR A 328 -2.34 -6.28 -16.64
CA THR A 328 -2.74 -7.00 -15.42
C THR A 328 -4.25 -7.14 -15.26
N PHE A 329 -5.07 -6.35 -15.96
CA PHE A 329 -6.53 -6.40 -15.92
C PHE A 329 -7.10 -7.82 -16.12
N ASN A 330 -6.65 -8.52 -17.16
CA ASN A 330 -7.14 -9.87 -17.44
C ASN A 330 -6.72 -10.89 -16.36
N LEU A 331 -5.56 -10.67 -15.74
CA LEU A 331 -5.08 -11.50 -14.64
C LEU A 331 -5.97 -11.28 -13.39
N LEU A 332 -6.35 -10.03 -13.13
CA LEU A 332 -7.24 -9.63 -12.05
C LEU A 332 -8.69 -10.10 -12.23
N ASN A 333 -9.21 -10.13 -13.47
CA ASN A 333 -10.58 -10.57 -13.73
C ASN A 333 -10.78 -12.07 -13.42
N THR A 334 -9.71 -12.86 -13.49
CA THR A 334 -9.71 -14.28 -13.10
C THR A 334 -9.95 -14.50 -11.60
N LEU A 335 -9.86 -13.43 -10.80
CA LEU A 335 -10.07 -13.42 -9.35
C LEU A 335 -11.51 -13.13 -8.92
N THR A 336 -12.48 -13.16 -9.83
CA THR A 336 -13.90 -13.02 -9.44
C THR A 336 -14.31 -14.04 -8.38
N LYS A 337 -13.78 -15.27 -8.45
CA LYS A 337 -13.97 -16.32 -7.41
C LYS A 337 -13.32 -15.98 -6.07
N TYR A 338 -12.27 -15.17 -6.08
CA TYR A 338 -11.53 -14.82 -4.87
C TYR A 338 -12.32 -13.83 -3.99
N VAL A 339 -13.17 -12.97 -4.58
CA VAL A 339 -13.99 -12.02 -3.81
C VAL A 339 -14.87 -12.75 -2.78
N ASP A 340 -15.43 -13.90 -3.13
CA ASP A 340 -16.30 -14.64 -2.21
C ASP A 340 -15.50 -15.28 -1.06
N HIS A 341 -14.30 -15.81 -1.34
CA HIS A 341 -13.39 -16.32 -0.32
C HIS A 341 -12.88 -15.20 0.60
N TYR A 342 -12.54 -14.04 0.01
CA TYR A 342 -12.12 -12.87 0.75
C TYR A 342 -13.24 -12.36 1.65
N LYS A 343 -14.47 -12.20 1.13
CA LYS A 343 -15.63 -11.81 1.94
C LYS A 343 -15.86 -12.78 3.11
N GLY A 344 -15.72 -14.09 2.90
CA GLY A 344 -15.86 -15.09 3.96
C GLY A 344 -14.82 -15.00 5.09
N VAL A 345 -13.61 -14.50 4.79
CA VAL A 345 -12.51 -14.38 5.76
C VAL A 345 -12.38 -12.97 6.35
N ALA A 346 -12.60 -11.96 5.53
CA ALA A 346 -12.29 -10.57 5.83
C ALA A 346 -13.35 -9.89 6.69
N ILE A 347 -14.59 -10.37 6.60
CA ILE A 347 -15.76 -9.78 7.21
C ILE A 347 -16.04 -10.53 8.53
N ARG A 348 -15.63 -9.97 9.67
CA ARG A 348 -16.04 -10.47 11.00
C ARG A 348 -16.76 -9.42 11.82
N GLY A 349 -17.68 -9.89 12.65
CA GLY A 349 -17.91 -9.42 14.02
C GLY A 349 -17.92 -7.91 14.26
N ALA A 350 -19.08 -7.29 14.09
CA ALA A 350 -19.45 -6.17 14.96
C ALA A 350 -20.95 -6.16 15.25
N ALA A 351 -21.28 -5.74 16.46
CA ALA A 351 -22.66 -5.45 16.84
C ALA A 351 -23.06 -4.07 16.32
N VAL A 352 -24.30 -3.96 15.83
CA VAL A 352 -24.76 -2.86 14.98
C VAL A 352 -25.52 -1.78 15.73
N ALA A 353 -25.18 -0.51 15.53
CA ALA A 353 -25.95 0.60 16.09
C ALA A 353 -27.26 0.80 15.31
N PRO A 354 -28.42 0.88 15.96
CA PRO A 354 -29.67 1.14 15.27
C PRO A 354 -29.74 2.58 14.78
N LYS A 355 -30.22 2.79 13.55
CA LYS A 355 -30.60 4.11 13.02
C LYS A 355 -31.96 3.98 12.34
N ASN A 356 -32.91 4.82 12.73
CA ASN A 356 -34.26 4.86 12.14
C ASN A 356 -35.00 3.50 12.09
N GLY A 357 -34.79 2.62 13.08
CA GLY A 357 -35.44 1.31 13.15
C GLY A 357 -34.82 0.22 12.25
N ALA A 358 -33.75 0.55 11.51
CA ALA A 358 -32.96 -0.40 10.74
C ALA A 358 -31.57 -0.64 11.37
N MET A 359 -31.03 -1.81 11.11
CA MET A 359 -29.74 -2.32 11.57
C MET A 359 -28.70 -2.03 10.46
N HIS A 360 -27.82 -1.05 10.66
CA HIS A 360 -26.80 -0.68 9.66
C HIS A 360 -25.38 -1.17 10.00
N LEU A 361 -24.84 -2.01 9.13
CA LEU A 361 -23.49 -2.53 9.12
C LEU A 361 -22.60 -1.58 8.29
N ARG A 362 -21.57 -0.98 8.90
CA ARG A 362 -20.60 -0.10 8.23
C ARG A 362 -19.22 -0.73 8.22
N TRP A 363 -18.59 -0.83 7.05
CA TRP A 363 -17.33 -1.55 6.85
C TRP A 363 -16.16 -0.62 6.53
N ASP A 364 -15.06 -0.74 7.26
CA ASP A 364 -13.81 0.00 7.04
C ASP A 364 -12.63 -0.96 6.86
N ALA A 365 -11.66 -0.59 6.02
CA ALA A 365 -10.45 -1.40 5.85
C ALA A 365 -9.63 -1.37 7.15
N LYS A 366 -9.23 -2.53 7.66
CA LYS A 366 -8.38 -2.61 8.84
C LYS A 366 -6.93 -2.74 8.43
N ARG A 367 -6.06 -1.89 9.02
CA ARG A 367 -4.62 -2.01 8.85
C ARG A 367 -4.05 -3.05 9.81
N ASN A 368 -3.55 -4.16 9.30
CA ASN A 368 -2.99 -5.26 10.10
C ASN A 368 -1.46 -5.31 10.06
N THR A 369 -0.83 -4.58 9.14
CA THR A 369 0.62 -4.60 8.96
C THR A 369 1.22 -3.20 8.89
N THR A 370 2.42 -3.06 9.45
CA THR A 370 3.28 -1.88 9.28
C THR A 370 4.69 -2.38 8.96
N LEU A 371 5.37 -1.75 8.00
CA LEU A 371 6.76 -2.10 7.72
C LEU A 371 7.67 -1.32 8.67
N LYS A 372 8.43 -2.05 9.49
CA LYS A 372 9.49 -1.47 10.31
C LYS A 372 10.83 -1.71 9.63
N GLN A 373 11.56 -0.64 9.37
CA GLN A 373 12.94 -0.71 8.90
C GLN A 373 13.80 -1.36 10.00
N HIS A 374 14.40 -2.52 9.71
CA HIS A 374 15.17 -3.30 10.69
C HIS A 374 16.69 -3.07 10.58
N GLU A 375 17.16 -2.45 9.50
CA GLU A 375 18.57 -2.08 9.34
C GLU A 375 18.82 -0.67 9.84
N HIS A 376 19.77 -0.55 10.78
CA HIS A 376 20.34 0.71 11.21
C HIS A 376 21.06 1.34 10.00
N ARG A 377 20.54 2.47 9.52
CA ARG A 377 21.27 3.38 8.65
C ARG A 377 21.57 4.63 9.46
N ASP A 378 22.83 5.06 9.44
CA ASP A 378 23.19 6.36 9.99
C ASP A 378 22.39 7.44 9.26
N ASP A 379 21.62 8.20 10.02
CA ASP A 379 20.85 9.34 9.53
C ASP A 379 21.85 10.46 9.14
N ALA A 380 21.78 10.91 7.89
CA ALA A 380 22.69 11.86 7.26
C ALA A 380 22.61 13.29 7.82
N SER A 381 21.85 13.52 8.89
CA SER A 381 21.83 14.79 9.62
C SER A 381 23.00 14.94 10.62
N THR A 382 23.83 13.90 10.78
CA THR A 382 24.97 13.93 11.69
C THR A 382 26.20 14.53 10.99
N GLN A 383 26.85 15.52 11.61
CA GLN A 383 28.11 16.10 11.09
C GLN A 383 29.11 14.97 10.82
N ALA A 384 29.69 14.96 9.62
CA ALA A 384 30.69 13.96 9.23
C ALA A 384 31.83 13.95 10.25
N LYS A 385 32.38 12.78 10.54
CA LYS A 385 33.51 12.62 11.46
C LYS A 385 34.71 12.03 10.74
N ASN A 386 35.91 12.45 11.13
CA ASN A 386 37.13 11.79 10.68
C ASN A 386 37.30 10.41 11.36
N PRO A 387 38.28 9.59 10.96
CA PRO A 387 38.56 8.30 11.59
C PRO A 387 38.91 8.37 13.08
N ASN A 388 39.27 9.57 13.59
CA ASN A 388 39.52 9.82 15.01
C ASN A 388 38.24 10.17 15.79
N GLY A 389 37.09 10.28 15.11
CA GLY A 389 35.80 10.63 15.70
C GLY A 389 35.56 12.13 15.86
N ASP A 390 36.48 12.96 15.39
CA ASP A 390 36.36 14.42 15.43
C ASP A 390 35.44 14.93 14.30
N PRO A 391 34.69 16.00 14.52
CA PRO A 391 33.88 16.62 13.47
C PRO A 391 34.75 17.06 12.28
N ALA A 392 34.36 16.67 11.08
CA ALA A 392 35.01 16.98 9.83
C ALA A 392 34.08 17.88 9.00
N ASP A 393 34.47 19.14 8.83
CA ASP A 393 33.75 20.08 7.97
C ASP A 393 34.01 19.79 6.49
N SER A 394 33.13 20.29 5.62
CA SER A 394 33.35 20.25 4.17
C SER A 394 34.61 21.05 3.80
N ALA A 395 35.23 20.71 2.66
CA ALA A 395 36.52 21.30 2.27
C ALA A 395 36.47 22.83 2.14
N ASP A 396 35.35 23.38 1.65
CA ASP A 396 35.07 24.81 1.52
C ASP A 396 34.91 25.53 2.87
N LYS A 397 34.57 24.79 3.92
CA LYS A 397 34.40 25.30 5.29
C LYS A 397 35.57 24.98 6.21
N THR A 398 36.55 24.22 5.72
CA THR A 398 37.74 23.88 6.49
C THR A 398 38.71 25.06 6.48
N ALA A 399 39.03 25.61 7.67
CA ALA A 399 40.01 26.67 7.80
C ALA A 399 41.39 26.18 7.34
N THR A 400 41.96 26.83 6.33
CA THR A 400 43.29 26.54 5.75
C THR A 400 44.15 27.80 5.73
N HIS A 401 45.48 27.66 5.73
CA HIS A 401 46.40 28.81 5.63
C HIS A 401 47.39 28.62 4.48
N GLN A 402 47.10 29.22 3.31
CA GLN A 402 47.94 29.25 2.10
C GLN A 402 48.34 27.88 1.50
N CYS A 403 48.01 26.78 2.17
CA CYS A 403 48.14 25.39 1.74
C CYS A 403 46.86 24.66 2.11
N PRO A 404 46.43 23.62 1.37
CA PRO A 404 45.20 22.88 1.64
C PRO A 404 45.40 21.91 2.82
N VAL A 405 45.78 22.47 3.97
CA VAL A 405 45.99 21.77 5.23
C VAL A 405 45.02 22.35 6.24
N SER A 406 44.22 21.48 6.85
CA SER A 406 43.29 21.85 7.91
C SER A 406 44.05 22.46 9.09
N MET A 407 43.72 23.69 9.47
CA MET A 407 44.29 24.38 10.64
C MET A 407 43.75 23.82 11.97
N VAL A 408 42.71 22.99 11.93
CA VAL A 408 42.11 22.34 13.12
C VAL A 408 42.72 20.96 13.34
N THR A 409 42.81 20.15 12.28
CA THR A 409 43.20 18.73 12.37
C THR A 409 44.61 18.44 11.85
N GLY A 410 45.24 19.37 11.12
CA GLY A 410 46.54 19.16 10.48
C GLY A 410 46.50 18.26 9.23
N GLU A 411 45.32 17.84 8.79
CA GLU A 411 45.14 16.95 7.64
C GLU A 411 45.36 17.70 6.32
N GLU A 412 46.14 17.11 5.40
CA GLU A 412 46.12 17.54 3.99
C GLU A 412 44.81 17.13 3.32
N LEU A 413 44.29 18.06 2.52
CA LEU A 413 43.03 17.98 1.78
C LEU A 413 43.32 18.05 0.29
N LEU A 414 42.75 17.15 -0.49
CA LEU A 414 42.75 17.26 -1.94
C LEU A 414 41.34 17.03 -2.48
N THR A 415 40.82 18.03 -3.18
CA THR A 415 39.49 18.01 -3.76
C THR A 415 39.63 17.78 -5.27
N LEU A 416 39.04 16.71 -5.80
CA LEU A 416 38.99 16.41 -7.23
C LEU A 416 37.56 16.36 -7.71
N THR A 417 37.24 17.14 -8.73
CA THR A 417 35.95 17.08 -9.43
C THR A 417 36.03 16.01 -10.52
N ASP A 418 35.32 14.91 -10.35
CA ASP A 418 35.32 13.81 -11.33
C ASP A 418 34.24 13.97 -12.41
N GLY A 419 33.28 14.87 -12.19
CA GLY A 419 32.27 15.21 -13.19
C GLY A 419 31.45 16.44 -12.79
N ALA A 420 31.03 17.21 -13.78
CA ALA A 420 30.17 18.38 -13.59
C ALA A 420 28.81 18.13 -14.25
N LEU A 421 27.73 18.48 -13.54
CA LEU A 421 26.37 18.52 -14.06
C LEU A 421 26.02 19.99 -14.34
N ASP A 422 26.08 20.38 -15.61
CA ASP A 422 25.71 21.73 -16.05
C ASP A 422 24.18 21.90 -16.11
N GLY A 423 23.66 22.94 -15.46
CA GLY A 423 22.23 23.24 -15.38
C GLY A 423 21.93 24.58 -14.67
N ILE A 424 20.66 24.85 -14.37
CA ILE A 424 20.23 26.08 -13.65
C ILE A 424 20.82 26.12 -12.23
N LEU A 425 21.12 24.96 -11.65
CA LEU A 425 21.94 24.82 -10.45
C LEU A 425 23.08 23.84 -10.78
N PRO A 426 24.25 24.34 -11.18
CA PRO A 426 25.39 23.48 -11.53
C PRO A 426 25.86 22.73 -10.29
N PHE A 427 26.14 21.43 -10.45
CA PHE A 427 26.63 20.57 -9.38
C PHE A 427 27.86 19.78 -9.84
N ASP A 428 28.94 19.90 -9.08
CA ASP A 428 30.19 19.19 -9.32
C ASP A 428 30.28 17.96 -8.42
N PHE A 429 30.23 16.77 -9.02
CA PHE A 429 30.56 15.54 -8.29
C PHE A 429 32.04 15.57 -7.95
N THR A 430 32.32 15.66 -6.65
CA THR A 430 33.64 15.96 -6.14
C THR A 430 34.02 14.94 -5.08
N ARG A 431 35.17 14.28 -5.27
CA ARG A 431 35.80 13.46 -4.25
C ARG A 431 36.76 14.31 -3.42
N LEU A 432 36.78 14.04 -2.13
CA LEU A 432 37.67 14.66 -1.15
C LEU A 432 38.62 13.60 -0.61
N TYR A 433 39.91 13.84 -0.76
CA TYR A 433 40.96 13.08 -0.12
C TYR A 433 41.32 13.70 1.22
N ARG A 434 41.47 12.86 2.24
CA ARG A 434 42.03 13.22 3.55
C ARG A 434 43.16 12.28 3.91
N THR A 435 44.28 12.86 4.32
CA THR A 435 45.45 12.09 4.79
C THR A 435 45.17 11.23 6.02
N SER A 436 44.25 11.64 6.90
CA SER A 436 43.82 10.82 8.04
C SER A 436 43.06 9.55 7.64
N ALA A 437 42.50 9.51 6.43
CA ALA A 437 41.81 8.35 5.89
C ALA A 437 42.69 7.55 4.91
N ALA A 438 43.99 7.85 4.80
CA ALA A 438 44.88 7.26 3.79
C ALA A 438 44.98 5.72 3.84
N GLU A 439 44.61 5.08 4.95
CA GLU A 439 44.58 3.61 5.10
C GLU A 439 43.16 3.02 4.95
N ILE A 440 42.15 3.86 4.67
CA ILE A 440 40.74 3.48 4.58
C ILE A 440 40.29 3.55 3.13
N ASP A 441 39.76 2.44 2.61
CA ASP A 441 39.13 2.37 1.29
C ASP A 441 37.60 2.28 1.43
N SER A 442 36.91 3.34 1.03
CA SER A 442 35.44 3.43 1.00
C SER A 442 34.84 3.15 -0.38
N GLY A 443 35.56 2.42 -1.25
CA GLY A 443 35.11 2.06 -2.60
C GLY A 443 35.41 3.11 -3.66
N LEU A 444 36.08 4.20 -3.29
CA LEU A 444 36.58 5.26 -4.18
C LEU A 444 38.11 5.33 -4.24
N GLY A 445 38.80 4.39 -3.56
CA GLY A 445 40.24 4.38 -3.35
C GLY A 445 40.63 4.83 -1.94
N PHE A 446 41.85 4.48 -1.54
CA PHE A 446 42.40 4.80 -0.23
C PHE A 446 42.44 6.32 0.04
N GLY A 447 41.84 6.74 1.15
CA GLY A 447 41.76 8.14 1.57
C GLY A 447 40.70 8.99 0.89
N TRP A 448 39.92 8.44 -0.04
CA TRP A 448 38.92 9.19 -0.82
C TRP A 448 37.49 8.99 -0.32
N SER A 449 36.82 10.08 0.05
CA SER A 449 35.39 10.14 0.38
C SER A 449 34.63 11.05 -0.59
N HIS A 450 33.30 10.99 -0.61
CA HIS A 450 32.45 11.92 -1.36
C HIS A 450 31.54 12.72 -0.44
N SER A 451 31.05 13.87 -0.91
CA SER A 451 30.19 14.79 -0.14
C SER A 451 28.71 14.39 -0.08
N LEU A 452 28.38 13.13 -0.40
CA LEU A 452 27.00 12.61 -0.55
C LEU A 452 26.71 11.51 0.45
#